data_AF-A0A2V7FZ27-F1
#
_entry.id   AF-A0A2V7FZ27-F1
#
_cell.length_a   1.000
_cell.length_b   1.000
_cell.length_c   1.000
_cell.angle_alpha   90.00
_cell.angle_beta   90.00
_cell.angle_gamma   90.00
#
_symmetry.space_group_name_H-M   'P 1'
#
loop_
_entity.id
_entity.type
_entity.pdbx_description
1 polymer ?
#
loop_
_entity_poly.entity_id
_entity_poly.type
_entity_poly.pdbx_seq_one_letter_code
_entity_poly.pdbx_strand_id
1 'polypeptide(L)'
;ELFLSRNLKRAQLVSTQGTDAAFDLLVTGKVDALAGLQQGLLGLAEKLPGSRIVEGRFMSVQQSIGVPKGRDTALAYLRRVVEDAKASGLIARAIEKTGARGVSVAPPAR
;
A
#
# COMPACT_ATOMS: atom_id res chain seq x y z
N GLU A 1 -8.80 -1.25 -6.17
CA GLU A 1 -9.90 -1.94 -6.90
C GLU A 1 -9.40 -2.90 -8.00
N LEU A 2 -8.63 -2.43 -8.98
CA LEU A 2 -8.23 -3.21 -10.17
C LEU A 2 -7.71 -4.64 -9.91
N PHE A 3 -6.92 -4.84 -8.86
CA PHE A 3 -6.43 -6.17 -8.51
C PHE A 3 -7.57 -7.10 -8.06
N LEU A 4 -8.45 -6.62 -7.17
CA LEU A 4 -9.55 -7.42 -6.62
C LEU A 4 -10.58 -7.76 -7.69
N SER A 5 -10.93 -6.82 -8.58
CA SER A 5 -11.88 -7.11 -9.66
C SER A 5 -11.41 -8.21 -10.62
N ARG A 6 -10.10 -8.45 -10.70
CA ARG A 6 -9.51 -9.50 -11.56
C ARG A 6 -9.21 -10.81 -10.83
N ASN A 7 -9.03 -10.78 -9.51
CA ASN A 7 -8.49 -11.92 -8.76
C ASN A 7 -9.42 -12.45 -7.66
N LEU A 8 -10.45 -11.70 -7.28
CA LEU A 8 -11.41 -12.13 -6.25
C LEU A 8 -12.38 -13.17 -6.85
N LYS A 9 -12.41 -14.37 -6.26
CA LYS A 9 -13.20 -15.52 -6.78
C LYS A 9 -14.29 -16.02 -5.83
N ARG A 10 -14.19 -15.69 -4.53
CA ARG A 10 -15.00 -16.29 -3.46
C ARG A 10 -15.68 -15.25 -2.58
N ALA A 11 -15.78 -14.01 -3.05
CA ALA A 11 -16.54 -12.94 -2.42
C ALA A 11 -17.05 -11.97 -3.48
N GLN A 12 -18.10 -11.21 -3.14
CA GLN A 12 -18.63 -10.17 -4.00
C GLN A 12 -17.85 -8.87 -3.75
N LEU A 13 -17.45 -8.20 -4.83
CA LEU A 13 -16.85 -6.87 -4.74
C LEU A 13 -17.95 -5.82 -4.75
N VAL A 14 -17.97 -4.94 -3.75
CA VAL A 14 -18.83 -3.76 -3.68
C VAL A 14 -17.92 -2.53 -3.76
N SER A 15 -18.14 -1.70 -4.78
CA SER A 15 -17.34 -0.48 -4.99
C SER A 15 -18.13 0.76 -4.57
N THR A 16 -17.45 1.70 -3.91
CA THR A 16 -18.00 2.99 -3.48
C THR A 16 -17.10 4.13 -3.95
N GLN A 17 -17.64 5.35 -3.97
CA GLN A 17 -16.83 6.54 -4.20
C GLN A 17 -16.14 6.95 -2.90
N GLY A 18 -14.84 6.70 -2.82
CA GLY A 18 -14.01 7.09 -1.68
C GLY A 18 -14.08 6.14 -0.48
N THR A 19 -13.14 6.35 0.45
CA THR A 19 -12.91 5.49 1.60
C THR A 19 -14.01 5.61 2.66
N ASP A 20 -14.54 6.80 2.89
CA ASP A 20 -15.53 7.04 3.94
C ASP A 20 -16.84 6.29 3.64
N ALA A 21 -17.34 6.37 2.41
CA ALA A 21 -18.52 5.61 1.99
C ALA A 21 -18.30 4.09 2.08
N ALA A 22 -17.09 3.60 1.83
CA ALA A 22 -16.75 2.19 1.96
C ALA A 22 -16.76 1.75 3.45
N PHE A 23 -16.27 2.63 4.33
CA PHE A 23 -16.27 2.41 5.76
C PHE A 23 -17.69 2.38 6.34
N ASP A 24 -18.59 3.25 5.87
CA ASP A 24 -20.00 3.24 6.29
C ASP A 24 -20.69 1.92 5.94
N LEU A 25 -20.39 1.32 4.79
CA LEU A 25 -20.91 0.00 4.45
C LEU A 25 -20.43 -1.09 5.42
N LEU A 26 -19.19 -1.01 5.90
CA LEU A 26 -18.65 -1.95 6.89
C LEU A 26 -19.35 -1.75 8.24
N VAL A 27 -19.47 -0.50 8.70
CA VAL A 27 -20.12 -0.17 9.98
C VAL A 27 -21.59 -0.58 10.00
N THR A 28 -22.29 -0.41 8.88
CA THR A 28 -23.71 -0.79 8.74
C THR A 28 -23.93 -2.27 8.46
N GLY A 29 -22.87 -3.07 8.36
CA GLY A 29 -22.96 -4.52 8.09
C GLY A 29 -23.42 -4.86 6.67
N LYS A 30 -23.34 -3.91 5.73
CA LYS A 30 -23.64 -4.15 4.30
C LYS A 30 -22.52 -4.87 3.57
N VAL A 31 -21.32 -4.88 4.14
CA VAL A 31 -20.18 -5.68 3.69
C VAL A 31 -19.49 -6.31 4.90
N ASP A 32 -18.88 -7.49 4.70
CA ASP A 32 -18.19 -8.22 5.76
C ASP A 32 -16.74 -7.73 5.99
N ALA A 33 -16.14 -7.08 4.99
CA ALA A 33 -14.76 -6.64 5.02
C ALA A 33 -14.53 -5.41 4.14
N LEU A 34 -13.57 -4.58 4.55
CA LEU A 34 -13.09 -3.42 3.80
C LEU A 34 -11.65 -3.66 3.32
N ALA A 35 -11.39 -3.42 2.04
CA ALA A 35 -10.06 -3.50 1.45
C ALA A 35 -9.54 -2.11 1.07
N GLY A 36 -8.31 -1.81 1.46
CA GLY A 36 -7.68 -0.50 1.22
C GLY A 36 -6.19 -0.51 1.50
N LEU A 37 -5.54 0.64 1.35
CA LEU A 37 -4.14 0.80 1.75
C LEU A 37 -4.05 0.67 3.28
N GLN A 38 -3.05 -0.10 3.75
CA GLN A 38 -2.84 -0.34 5.18
C GLN A 38 -2.84 0.95 6.01
N GLN A 39 -2.32 2.06 5.45
CA GLN A 39 -2.34 3.37 6.11
C GLN A 39 -3.72 3.87 6.45
N GLY A 40 -4.61 3.87 5.46
CA GLY A 40 -5.99 4.28 5.66
C GLY A 40 -6.69 3.34 6.62
N LEU A 41 -6.50 2.03 6.44
CA LEU A 41 -7.16 1.03 7.27
C LEU A 41 -6.76 1.11 8.75
N LEU A 42 -5.51 1.41 9.08
CA LEU A 42 -5.08 1.60 10.47
C LEU A 42 -5.86 2.73 11.15
N GLY A 43 -6.04 3.86 10.47
CA GLY A 43 -6.84 4.98 11.00
C GLY A 43 -8.34 4.69 11.09
N LEU A 44 -8.87 3.80 10.24
CA LEU A 44 -10.27 3.37 10.31
C LEU A 44 -10.50 2.33 11.42
N ALA A 45 -9.55 1.43 11.66
CA ALA A 45 -9.63 0.43 12.71
C ALA A 45 -9.72 1.08 14.10
N GLU A 46 -9.01 2.19 14.31
CA GLU A 46 -9.11 3.01 15.52
C GLU A 46 -10.54 3.56 15.75
N LYS A 47 -11.35 3.72 14.69
CA LYS A 47 -12.72 4.25 14.74
C LYS A 47 -13.81 3.17 14.88
N LEU A 48 -13.46 1.89 14.72
CA LEU A 48 -14.41 0.77 14.79
C LEU A 48 -13.94 -0.24 15.85
N PRO A 49 -14.28 -0.05 17.13
CA PRO A 49 -13.91 -0.97 18.21
C PRO A 49 -14.37 -2.40 17.90
N GLY A 50 -13.49 -3.38 18.16
CA GLY A 50 -13.73 -4.79 17.83
C GLY A 50 -13.37 -5.19 16.40
N SER A 51 -13.03 -4.24 15.53
CA SER A 51 -12.44 -4.54 14.23
C SER A 51 -10.98 -4.97 14.36
N ARG A 52 -10.46 -5.63 13.32
CA ARG A 52 -9.04 -5.98 13.22
C ARG A 52 -8.56 -5.84 11.78
N ILE A 53 -7.29 -5.50 11.63
CA ILE A 53 -6.60 -5.65 10.34
C ILE A 53 -6.24 -7.12 10.18
N VAL A 54 -6.60 -7.70 9.04
CA VAL A 54 -6.18 -9.06 8.69
C VAL A 54 -4.70 -9.06 8.36
N GLU A 55 -3.94 -9.94 9.01
CA GLU A 55 -2.49 -10.07 8.78
C GLU A 55 -2.17 -10.45 7.32
N GLY A 56 -1.01 -10.00 6.86
CA GLY A 56 -0.56 -10.20 5.49
C GLY A 56 -1.11 -9.15 4.52
N ARG A 57 -1.03 -9.47 3.23
CA ARG A 57 -1.44 -8.58 2.13
C ARG A 57 -1.81 -9.41 0.91
N PHE A 58 -2.91 -9.06 0.25
CA PHE A 58 -3.29 -9.67 -1.03
C PHE A 58 -2.64 -8.96 -2.23
N MET A 59 -2.12 -7.75 -2.04
CA MET A 59 -1.40 -6.99 -3.06
C MET A 59 -0.35 -6.06 -2.43
N SER A 60 0.51 -5.47 -3.25
CA SER A 60 1.46 -4.44 -2.81
C SER A 60 1.65 -3.40 -3.88
N VAL A 61 1.61 -2.13 -3.49
CA VAL A 61 1.89 -1.01 -4.37
C VAL A 61 3.33 -0.60 -4.16
N GLN A 62 4.20 -0.99 -5.09
CA GLN A 62 5.60 -0.60 -5.05
C GLN A 62 5.75 0.82 -5.56
N GLN A 63 6.59 1.61 -4.89
CA GLN A 63 7.00 2.93 -5.36
C GLN A 63 8.26 2.78 -6.21
N SER A 64 8.38 3.61 -7.26
CA SER A 64 9.49 3.56 -8.21
C SER A 64 9.90 4.95 -8.66
N ILE A 65 11.18 5.12 -8.97
CA ILE A 65 11.69 6.31 -9.66
C ILE A 65 11.69 6.03 -11.17
N GLY A 66 11.00 6.88 -11.93
CA GLY A 66 10.92 6.77 -13.39
C GLY A 66 11.94 7.64 -14.11
N VAL A 67 12.30 7.24 -15.32
CA VAL A 67 13.15 8.01 -16.25
C VAL A 67 12.58 7.92 -17.66
N PRO A 68 12.73 8.94 -18.52
CA PRO A 68 12.29 8.85 -19.92
C PRO A 68 12.92 7.66 -20.65
N LYS A 69 12.14 7.06 -21.56
CA LYS A 69 12.59 5.94 -22.40
C LYS A 69 13.82 6.34 -23.22
N GLY A 70 14.77 5.41 -23.36
CA GLY A 70 16.02 5.61 -24.10
C GLY A 70 17.15 6.26 -23.30
N ARG A 71 16.95 6.50 -21.99
CA ARG A 71 17.99 7.05 -21.10
C ARG A 71 18.59 5.98 -20.19
N ASP A 72 19.19 4.96 -20.79
CA ASP A 72 19.65 3.77 -20.06
C ASP A 72 20.76 4.08 -19.05
N THR A 73 21.65 5.02 -19.35
CA THR A 73 22.68 5.48 -18.41
C THR A 73 22.07 6.12 -17.16
N ALA A 74 21.03 6.95 -17.34
CA ALA A 74 20.32 7.58 -16.22
C ALA A 74 19.53 6.55 -15.42
N LEU A 75 18.94 5.55 -16.08
CA LEU A 75 18.28 4.42 -15.40
C LEU A 75 19.27 3.66 -14.52
N ALA A 76 20.44 3.31 -15.05
CA ALA A 76 21.49 2.60 -14.30
C ALA A 76 21.97 3.41 -13.10
N TYR A 77 22.19 4.72 -13.28
CA TYR A 77 22.56 5.62 -12.20
C TYR A 77 21.49 5.67 -11.10
N LEU A 78 20.22 5.91 -11.46
CA LEU A 78 19.12 6.00 -10.50
C LEU A 78 18.90 4.68 -9.75
N ARG A 79 19.06 3.54 -10.44
CA ARG A 79 19.00 2.22 -9.79
C ARG A 79 20.02 2.13 -8.68
N ARG A 80 21.28 2.47 -8.95
CA ARG A 80 22.35 2.47 -7.92
C ARG A 80 22.01 3.39 -6.75
N VAL A 81 21.58 4.62 -7.04
CA VAL A 81 21.19 5.59 -5.99
C VAL A 81 20.09 5.03 -5.08
N VAL A 82 19.08 4.37 -5.65
CA VAL A 82 17.99 3.76 -4.88
C VAL A 82 18.50 2.59 -4.03
N GLU A 83 19.35 1.71 -4.58
CA GLU A 83 19.94 0.61 -3.81
C GLU A 83 20.80 1.13 -2.65
N ASP A 84 21.64 2.14 -2.89
CA ASP A 84 22.49 2.75 -1.85
C ASP A 84 21.64 3.42 -0.76
N ALA A 85 20.55 4.10 -1.14
CA ALA A 85 19.61 4.72 -0.18
C ALA A 85 18.85 3.69 0.66
N LYS A 86 18.52 2.51 0.10
CA LYS A 86 17.96 1.38 0.85
C LYS A 86 18.99 0.80 1.82
N ALA A 87 20.19 0.48 1.31
CA ALA A 87 21.24 -0.19 2.08
C ALA A 87 21.79 0.67 3.22
N SER A 88 21.92 1.98 3.01
CA SER A 88 22.39 2.94 4.03
C SER A 88 21.38 3.24 5.14
N GLY A 89 20.16 2.69 5.05
CA GLY A 89 19.06 2.97 5.97
C GLY A 89 18.45 4.37 5.82
N LEU A 90 18.83 5.14 4.78
CA LEU A 90 18.27 6.48 4.55
C LEU A 90 16.74 6.43 4.41
N ILE A 91 16.24 5.46 3.63
CA ILE A 91 14.79 5.30 3.41
C ILE A 91 14.09 4.85 4.70
N ALA A 92 14.70 3.93 5.46
CA ALA A 92 14.14 3.47 6.73
C ALA A 92 13.96 4.64 7.71
N ARG A 93 14.99 5.48 7.88
CA ARG A 93 14.93 6.67 8.74
C ARG A 93 13.91 7.70 8.26
N ALA A 94 13.74 7.87 6.95
CA ALA A 94 12.73 8.77 6.41
C ALA A 94 11.29 8.29 6.70
N ILE A 95 11.04 6.98 6.58
CA ILE A 95 9.74 6.37 6.94
C ILE A 95 9.46 6.59 8.43
N GLU A 96 10.43 6.29 9.28
CA GLU A 96 10.31 6.47 10.73
C GLU A 96 10.02 7.93 11.09
N LYS A 97 10.81 8.87 10.56
CA LYS A 97 10.67 10.31 10.83
C LYS A 97 9.30 10.86 10.42
N THR A 98 8.72 10.35 9.33
CA THR A 98 7.41 10.81 8.86
C THR A 98 6.25 10.15 9.60
N GLY A 99 6.51 9.12 10.42
CA GLY A 99 5.45 8.33 11.05
C GLY A 99 4.57 7.62 10.03
N ALA A 100 5.08 7.39 8.81
CA ALA A 100 4.39 6.64 7.78
C ALA A 100 4.32 5.17 8.22
N ARG A 101 3.32 4.86 9.06
CA ARG A 101 2.98 3.49 9.49
C ARG A 101 2.87 2.59 8.24
N GLY A 102 2.84 1.26 8.33
CA GLY A 102 2.59 0.33 7.21
C GLY A 102 3.24 0.58 5.83
N VAL A 103 4.31 1.37 5.76
CA VAL A 103 5.22 1.53 4.63
C VAL A 103 6.52 0.84 5.04
N SER A 104 7.14 0.14 4.11
CA SER A 104 8.38 -0.60 4.37
C SER A 104 9.40 -0.32 3.29
N VAL A 105 10.67 -0.50 3.63
CA VAL A 105 11.75 -0.44 2.66
C VAL A 105 11.58 -1.60 1.67
N ALA A 106 11.62 -1.30 0.38
CA ALA A 106 11.55 -2.32 -0.66
C ALA A 106 12.74 -3.30 -0.57
N PRO A 107 12.58 -4.57 -0.95
CA PRO A 107 13.71 -5.49 -1.05
C PRO A 107 14.75 -5.00 -2.08
N PRO A 108 15.98 -5.56 -2.07
CA PRO A 108 16.96 -5.31 -3.13
C PRO A 108 16.38 -5.57 -4.51
N ALA A 109 16.74 -4.74 -5.49
CA ALA A 109 16.30 -4.97 -6.87
C ALA A 109 16.88 -6.28 -7.40
N ARG A 110 16.06 -7.04 -8.13
CA ARG A 110 16.51 -8.19 -8.93
C ARG A 110 17.21 -7.73 -10.20
#